data_AF-A0A2V7B3E6-F1
#
_entry.id   AF-A0A2V7B3E6-F1
#
_cell.length_a   1.000
_cell.length_b   1.000
_cell.length_c   1.000
_cell.angle_alpha   90.00
_cell.angle_beta   90.00
_cell.angle_gamma   90.00
#
_symmetry.space_group_name_H-M   'P 1'
#
loop_
_entity.id
_entity.type
_entity.pdbx_description
1 polymer ?
#
loop_
_entity_poly.entity_id
_entity_poly.type
_entity_poly.pdbx_seq_one_letter_code
_entity_poly.pdbx_strand_id
1 'polypeptide(L)' 'MEPAAADALADKLSRGGWTHDYPITAEEAKVLGLPVSTEVPEEIYEFMSLFPQPTRTRPSVEYVPIPYRGRQGREGGG' A
#
# COMPACT_ATOMS: atom_id res chain seq x y z
N MET A 1 7.81 -22.85 4.37
CA MET A 1 8.72 -22.04 5.22
C MET A 1 8.87 -22.77 6.54
N GLU A 2 10.10 -22.89 7.06
CA GLU A 2 10.36 -23.51 8.36
C GLU A 2 9.87 -22.62 9.52
N PRO A 3 9.46 -23.19 10.68
CA PRO A 3 8.92 -22.41 11.81
C PRO A 3 9.80 -21.24 12.25
N ALA A 4 11.11 -21.46 12.39
CA ALA A 4 12.04 -20.40 12.79
C ALA A 4 12.12 -19.25 11.78
N ALA A 5 12.00 -19.54 10.48
CA ALA A 5 11.96 -18.52 9.45
C ALA A 5 10.64 -17.73 9.48
N ALA A 6 9.53 -18.40 9.83
CA ALA A 6 8.24 -17.75 10.02
C ALA A 6 8.26 -16.80 11.23
N ASP A 7 8.84 -17.22 12.35
CA ASP A 7 8.98 -16.38 13.56
C ASP A 7 9.82 -15.13 13.27
N ALA A 8 10.97 -15.29 12.61
CA ALA A 8 11.83 -14.17 12.23
C ALA A 8 11.13 -13.20 11.26
N LEU A 9 10.33 -13.73 10.33
CA LEU A 9 9.54 -12.91 9.42
C LEU A 9 8.44 -12.13 10.14
N ALA A 10 7.71 -12.77 11.06
CA ALA A 10 6.67 -12.13 11.86
C ALA A 10 7.24 -10.99 12.72
N ASP A 11 8.40 -11.21 13.33
CA ASP A 11 9.14 -10.18 14.05
C ASP A 11 9.53 -9.01 13.13
N LYS A 12 10.04 -9.30 11.93
CA LYS A 12 10.44 -8.26 10.97
C LYS A 12 9.25 -7.39 10.53
N LEU A 13 8.10 -8.00 10.25
CA LEU A 13 6.90 -7.31 9.79
C LEU A 13 6.20 -6.50 10.90
N SER A 14 6.39 -6.86 12.17
CA SER A 14 5.70 -6.21 13.31
C SER A 14 6.51 -5.10 14.00
N ARG A 15 7.84 -5.08 13.86
CA ARG A 15 8.74 -4.13 14.56
C ARG A 15 8.81 -2.71 13.97
N GLY A 16 8.04 -2.41 12.92
CA GLY A 16 7.97 -1.08 12.32
C GLY A 16 9.14 -0.73 11.39
N GLY A 17 9.67 -1.72 10.65
CA GLY A 17 10.73 -1.49 9.64
C GLY A 17 10.27 -0.70 8.41
N TRP A 18 8.96 -0.48 8.28
CA TRP A 18 8.33 0.21 7.16
C TRP A 18 7.25 1.17 7.66
N THR A 19 7.06 2.27 6.95
CA THR A 19 5.93 3.17 7.14
C THR A 19 4.67 2.56 6.50
N HIS A 20 3.48 3.01 6.91
CA HIS A 20 2.21 2.52 6.37
C HIS A 20 2.18 2.58 4.83
N ASP A 21 2.74 3.64 4.26
CA ASP A 21 2.72 3.92 2.83
C ASP A 21 3.84 3.24 2.04
N TYR A 22 4.75 2.50 2.68
CA TYR A 22 5.76 1.74 1.97
C TYR A 22 5.15 0.45 1.37
N PRO A 23 5.07 0.32 0.05
CA PRO A 23 4.57 -0.89 -0.57
C PRO A 23 5.65 -1.98 -0.53
N ILE A 24 5.31 -3.16 -0.03
CA ILE A 24 6.14 -4.36 -0.22
C ILE A 24 5.83 -4.91 -1.62
N THR A 25 6.81 -4.87 -2.52
CA THR A 25 6.60 -5.35 -3.89
C THR A 25 6.53 -6.88 -3.94
N ALA A 26 6.06 -7.44 -5.07
CA ALA A 26 6.03 -8.89 -5.25
C ALA A 26 7.44 -9.50 -5.18
N GLU A 27 8.45 -8.80 -5.71
CA GLU A 27 9.86 -9.19 -5.66
C GLU A 27 10.37 -9.19 -4.21
N GLU A 28 10.11 -8.11 -3.46
CA GLU A 28 10.50 -8.01 -2.06
C GLU A 28 9.83 -9.09 -1.21
N ALA A 29 8.53 -9.34 -1.43
CA ALA A 29 7.79 -10.38 -0.74
C ALA A 29 8.38 -11.78 -1.00
N LYS A 30 8.82 -12.09 -2.22
CA LYS A 30 9.54 -13.35 -2.54
C LYS A 30 10.85 -13.44 -1.77
N VAL A 31 11.63 -12.35 -1.70
CA VAL A 31 12.88 -12.29 -0.93
C VAL A 31 12.65 -12.47 0.57
N LEU A 32 11.52 -11.98 1.08
CA LEU A 32 11.08 -12.21 2.47
C LEU A 32 10.65 -13.66 2.73
N GLY A 33 10.55 -14.50 1.69
CA GLY A 33 10.09 -15.88 1.78
C GLY A 33 8.57 -16.02 1.88
N LEU A 34 7.82 -14.96 1.55
CA LEU A 34 6.36 -15.03 1.47
C LEU A 34 5.94 -15.87 0.26
N PRO A 35 4.89 -16.70 0.39
CA PRO A 35 4.37 -17.53 -0.69
C PRO A 35 3.53 -16.69 -1.66
N VAL A 36 4.14 -15.73 -2.34
CA VAL A 36 3.46 -14.85 -3.30
C VAL A 36 3.62 -15.36 -4.74
N SER A 37 2.53 -15.31 -5.49
CA SER A 37 2.52 -15.54 -6.94
C SER A 37 1.96 -14.31 -7.64
N THR A 38 2.53 -14.02 -8.81
CA THR A 38 2.03 -12.99 -9.75
C THR A 38 1.31 -13.64 -10.92
N GLU A 39 1.21 -14.96 -10.95
CA GLU A 39 0.46 -15.69 -11.97
C GLU A 39 -1.03 -15.52 -11.73
N VAL A 40 -1.71 -15.00 -12.75
CA VAL A 40 -3.16 -14.87 -12.76
C VAL A 40 -3.68 -15.85 -13.81
N PRO A 41 -4.50 -16.84 -13.45
CA PRO A 41 -5.07 -17.78 -14.41
C PRO A 41 -5.90 -17.08 -15.50
N GLU A 42 -5.94 -17.67 -16.69
CA GLU A 42 -6.67 -17.12 -17.85
C GLU A 42 -8.15 -16.87 -17.54
N GLU A 43 -8.79 -17.80 -16.81
CA GLU A 43 -10.19 -17.72 -16.36
C GLU A 43 -10.49 -16.43 -15.57
N ILE A 44 -9.51 -15.90 -14.83
CA ILE A 44 -9.66 -14.64 -14.08
C ILE A 44 -9.68 -13.45 -15.05
N TYR A 45 -8.84 -13.46 -16.09
CA TYR A 45 -8.87 -12.42 -17.13
C TYR A 45 -10.18 -12.46 -17.92
N GLU A 46 -10.67 -13.66 -18.26
CA GLU A 46 -11.97 -13.86 -18.89
C GLU A 46 -13.09 -13.28 -18.02
N PHE A 47 -13.08 -13.56 -16.73
CA PHE A 47 -14.03 -12.98 -15.78
C PHE A 47 -13.95 -11.45 -15.72
N MET A 48 -12.75 -10.88 -15.65
CA MET A 48 -12.55 -9.42 -15.63
C MET A 48 -13.07 -8.74 -16.91
N SER A 49 -13.03 -9.42 -18.06
CA SER A 49 -13.52 -8.88 -19.33
C SER A 49 -15.02 -8.58 -19.33
N LEU A 50 -15.79 -9.25 -18.45
CA LEU A 50 -17.23 -9.04 -18.26
C LEU A 50 -17.56 -7.73 -17.53
N PHE A 51 -16.58 -7.16 -16.80
CA PHE A 51 -16.76 -5.97 -15.97
C PHE A 51 -15.72 -4.90 -16.34
N PRO A 52 -15.80 -4.32 -17.56
CA PRO A 52 -14.86 -3.29 -17.97
C PRO A 52 -14.92 -2.11 -17.01
N GLN A 53 -13.76 -1.65 -16.54
CA GLN A 53 -13.72 -0.47 -15.70
C GLN A 53 -14.30 0.73 -16.48
N PRO A 54 -15.25 1.48 -15.92
CA PRO A 54 -15.76 2.67 -16.57
C PRO A 54 -14.58 3.63 -16.80
N THR A 55 -14.44 4.12 -18.03
CA THR A 55 -13.46 5.16 -18.36
C THR A 55 -13.81 6.42 -17.59
N ARG A 56 -13.25 6.56 -16.39
CA ARG A 56 -13.61 7.59 -15.43
C ARG A 56 -12.98 8.91 -15.89
N THR A 57 -13.76 9.75 -16.57
CA THR A 57 -13.34 11.08 -17.04
C THR A 57 -13.19 12.10 -15.92
N ARG A 58 -13.59 11.77 -14.69
CA ARG A 58 -13.53 12.66 -13.52
C ARG A 58 -12.79 11.97 -12.37
N PRO A 59 -11.73 12.57 -11.81
CA PRO A 59 -11.00 11.99 -10.69
C PRO A 59 -11.94 11.78 -9.49
N SER A 60 -11.81 10.63 -8.81
CA SER A 60 -12.59 10.30 -7.60
C SER A 60 -12.19 11.12 -6.38
N VAL A 61 -11.00 11.73 -6.43
CA VAL A 61 -10.42 12.56 -5.39
C VAL A 61 -10.01 13.87 -6.05
N GLU A 62 -10.63 14.96 -5.63
CA GLU A 62 -10.22 16.31 -6.03
C GLU A 62 -9.13 16.75 -5.04
N TYR A 63 -7.87 16.71 -5.47
CA TYR A 63 -6.76 17.18 -4.65
C TYR A 63 -6.82 18.71 -4.62
N VAL A 64 -7.07 19.30 -3.45
CA VAL A 64 -6.95 20.77 -3.29
C VAL A 64 -5.49 21.06 -2.91
N PRO A 65 -4.68 21.67 -3.79
CA PRO A 65 -3.33 22.09 -3.42
C PRO A 65 -3.42 23.34 -2.57
N ILE A 66 -3.61 23.18 -1.26
CA ILE A 66 -3.43 24.28 -0.31
C ILE A 66 -2.13 24.02 0.48
N PRO A 67 -1.18 24.96 0.50
CA PRO A 67 -0.13 24.93 1.50
C PRO A 67 -0.79 25.11 2.88
N TYR A 68 -0.50 24.22 3.83
CA TYR A 68 -0.82 24.45 5.25
C TYR A 68 -0.09 25.72 5.70
N ARG A 69 -0.76 26.88 5.68
CA ARG A 69 -0.28 28.04 6.43
C ARG A 69 -0.45 27.71 7.91
N GLY A 70 0.68 27.72 8.60
CA GLY A 70 0.83 27.24 9.97
C GLY A 70 -0.21 27.79 10.92
N ARG A 71 -0.77 26.88 11.71
CA ARG A 71 -1.40 27.21 12.98
C ARG A 71 -0.29 27.55 13.98
N GLN A 72 0.09 28.82 14.05
CA GLN A 72 0.54 29.46 15.29
C GLN A 72 -0.45 30.62 15.47
N GLY A 73 -1.42 30.52 16.38
CA GLY A 73 -1.20 30.41 17.80
C GLY A 73 -1.12 31.84 18.34
N ARG A 74 -2.27 32.36 18.80
CA ARG A 74 -2.35 33.65 19.49
C ARG A 74 -1.67 33.55 20.84
N GLU A 75 -0.67 34.38 21.09
CA GLU A 75 -0.19 34.88 22.40
C GLU A 75 0.35 36.29 22.07
N GLY A 76 0.09 37.42 22.74
CA GLY A 76 -0.53 37.74 24.03
C GLY A 76 0.25 38.93 24.61
N GLY A 77 -0.38 40.09 24.81
CA GLY A 77 0.02 41.15 25.77
C GLY A 77 1.23 42.05 25.45
N GLY A 78 1.00 43.37 25.53
CA GLY A 78 2.03 44.42 25.50
C GLY A 78 1.58 45.67 24.76
#